data_AF-A0A316E041-F1
#
_entry.id   AF-A0A316E041-F1
#
_cell.length_a   1.000
_cell.length_b   1.000
_cell.length_c   1.000
_cell.angle_alpha   90.00
_cell.angle_beta   90.00
_cell.angle_gamma   90.00
#
_symmetry.space_group_name_H-M   'P 1'
#
loop_
_entity.id
_entity.type
_entity.pdbx_description
1 polymer ?
#
loop_
_entity_poly.entity_id
_entity_poly.type
_entity_poly.pdbx_seq_one_letter_code
_entity_poly.pdbx_strand_id
1 'polypeptide(L)'
;MKTSKITMVVMAFMLTTTFSFSQSVEGKLAIKGSAKGRTIKQKTPVALFKAFKDGEYNIHFNFRTSDVKSDQIILFDMKTIVKYNGKTISETSRDGWPWIPGDMFVPIEAFDAIPALQKFTSNEGANSLPPKGARSFEIILQLVPSKGQKIKGSISPATMKITIE
;
A
#
# COMPACT_ATOMS: atom_id res chain seq x y z
N MET A 1 -23.70 -60.50 -13.31
CA MET A 1 -22.98 -59.54 -12.44
C MET A 1 -21.49 -59.47 -12.82
N LYS A 2 -21.11 -58.74 -13.88
CA LYS A 2 -19.69 -58.57 -14.29
C LYS A 2 -19.33 -57.16 -14.80
N THR A 3 -20.23 -56.19 -14.67
CA THR A 3 -20.01 -54.80 -15.13
C THR A 3 -19.60 -53.84 -14.01
N SER A 4 -19.80 -54.21 -12.74
CA SER A 4 -19.58 -53.29 -11.60
C SER A 4 -18.11 -53.02 -11.27
N LYS A 5 -17.18 -53.89 -11.69
CA LYS A 5 -15.75 -53.75 -11.34
C LYS A 5 -14.96 -52.84 -12.29
N ILE A 6 -15.45 -52.63 -13.51
CA ILE A 6 -14.75 -51.82 -14.53
C ILE A 6 -15.06 -50.32 -14.35
N THR A 7 -16.26 -49.97 -13.90
CA THR A 7 -16.64 -48.57 -13.62
C THR A 7 -15.80 -47.94 -12.49
N MET A 8 -15.32 -48.75 -11.56
CA MET A 8 -14.59 -48.28 -10.38
C MET A 8 -13.13 -47.87 -10.69
N VAL A 9 -12.57 -48.34 -11.80
CA VAL A 9 -11.20 -47.97 -12.22
C VAL A 9 -11.19 -46.65 -13.00
N VAL A 10 -12.25 -46.34 -13.74
CA VAL A 10 -12.36 -45.08 -14.52
C VAL A 10 -12.62 -43.88 -13.61
N MET A 11 -13.28 -44.09 -12.46
CA MET A 11 -13.59 -43.02 -11.50
C MET A 11 -12.39 -42.63 -10.62
N ALA A 12 -11.36 -43.48 -10.53
CA ALA A 12 -10.13 -43.19 -9.77
C ALA A 12 -9.15 -42.26 -10.50
N PHE A 13 -9.37 -41.98 -11.80
CA PHE A 13 -8.44 -41.17 -12.61
C PHE A 13 -8.87 -39.70 -12.79
N MET A 14 -10.06 -39.31 -12.29
CA MET A 14 -10.57 -37.93 -12.43
C MET A 14 -10.33 -37.02 -11.22
N LEU A 15 -9.62 -37.49 -10.19
CA LEU A 15 -9.31 -36.70 -9.00
C LEU A 15 -7.85 -36.19 -9.02
N THR A 16 -7.36 -35.71 -10.15
CA THR A 16 -6.22 -34.78 -10.12
C THR A 16 -6.74 -33.44 -9.65
N THR A 17 -6.97 -33.31 -8.35
CA THR A 17 -7.14 -32.01 -7.71
C THR A 17 -5.89 -31.21 -8.04
N THR A 18 -6.02 -30.26 -8.96
CA THR A 18 -5.00 -29.25 -9.20
C THR A 18 -4.83 -28.50 -7.88
N PHE A 19 -3.83 -28.86 -7.08
CA PHE A 19 -3.38 -28.05 -5.97
C PHE A 19 -2.93 -26.72 -6.58
N SER A 20 -3.83 -25.73 -6.54
CA SER A 20 -3.48 -24.37 -6.88
C SER A 20 -2.60 -23.88 -5.75
N PHE A 21 -1.29 -24.05 -5.88
CA PHE A 21 -0.30 -23.36 -5.06
C PHE A 21 -0.52 -21.87 -5.26
N SER A 22 -1.31 -21.28 -4.37
CA SER A 22 -1.53 -19.86 -4.35
C SER A 22 -0.28 -19.23 -3.77
N GLN A 23 0.40 -18.43 -4.58
CA GLN A 23 1.58 -17.70 -4.14
C GLN A 23 1.18 -16.81 -2.96
N SER A 24 1.89 -16.90 -1.83
CA SER A 24 1.61 -16.09 -0.66
C SER A 24 2.55 -14.89 -0.59
N VAL A 25 2.03 -13.70 -0.26
CA VAL A 25 2.80 -12.49 0.04
C VAL A 25 2.54 -12.08 1.48
N GLU A 26 3.62 -11.93 2.24
CA GLU A 26 3.61 -11.30 3.54
C GLU A 26 4.55 -10.11 3.51
N GLY A 27 4.05 -8.95 3.93
CA GLY A 27 4.84 -7.73 3.88
C GLY A 27 4.38 -6.66 4.84
N LYS A 28 5.23 -5.65 4.97
CA LYS A 28 5.02 -4.50 5.84
C LYS A 28 5.46 -3.23 5.13
N LEU A 29 4.60 -2.23 5.19
CA LEU A 29 4.96 -0.85 4.90
C LEU A 29 5.29 -0.14 6.20
N ALA A 30 6.36 0.64 6.22
CA ALA A 30 6.76 1.47 7.35
C ALA A 30 7.21 2.84 6.85
N ILE A 31 6.93 3.89 7.62
CA ILE A 31 7.40 5.24 7.34
C ILE A 31 8.36 5.64 8.46
N LYS A 32 9.60 5.98 8.10
CA LYS A 32 10.58 6.49 9.06
C LYS A 32 10.00 7.74 9.74
N GLY A 33 10.15 7.81 11.06
CA GLY A 33 9.59 8.92 11.85
C GLY A 33 8.11 8.77 12.23
N SER A 34 7.36 7.84 11.62
CA SER A 34 5.95 7.57 11.93
C SER A 34 5.72 6.57 13.06
N ALA A 35 6.65 6.48 14.02
CA ALA A 35 6.52 5.59 15.16
C ALA A 35 5.25 5.92 15.97
N LYS A 36 4.64 4.90 16.60
CA LYS A 36 3.37 5.03 17.35
C LYS A 36 3.38 6.27 18.26
N GLY A 37 2.47 7.20 17.98
CA GLY A 37 2.26 8.41 18.78
C GLY A 37 3.02 9.66 18.32
N ARG A 38 3.92 9.56 17.33
CA ARG A 38 4.59 10.75 16.77
C ARG A 38 3.73 11.40 15.70
N THR A 39 3.59 12.72 15.80
CA THR A 39 2.98 13.57 14.79
C THR A 39 4.08 14.32 14.06
N ILE A 40 4.10 14.23 12.74
CA ILE A 40 5.02 14.96 11.85
C ILE A 40 4.49 16.38 11.71
N LYS A 41 5.29 17.38 12.08
CA LYS A 41 4.92 18.80 11.96
C LYS A 41 5.60 19.39 10.75
N GLN A 42 4.83 20.06 9.88
CA GLN A 42 5.35 20.69 8.68
C GLN A 42 4.63 22.01 8.40
N LYS A 43 5.33 22.99 7.81
CA LYS A 43 4.74 24.30 7.50
C LYS A 43 3.72 24.25 6.37
N THR A 44 3.98 23.40 5.38
CA THR A 44 3.17 23.29 4.17
C THR A 44 3.23 21.86 3.62
N PRO A 45 2.27 21.45 2.77
CA PRO A 45 2.39 20.20 2.01
C PRO A 45 3.67 20.14 1.16
N VAL A 46 4.18 21.28 0.67
CA VAL A 46 5.43 21.37 -0.09
C VAL A 46 6.64 21.08 0.80
N ALA A 47 6.67 21.61 2.02
CA ALA A 47 7.72 21.31 2.99
C ALA A 47 7.72 19.82 3.36
N LEU A 48 6.54 19.22 3.54
CA LEU A 48 6.40 17.78 3.74
C LEU A 48 6.97 16.99 2.56
N PHE A 49 6.60 17.37 1.32
CA PHE A 49 7.15 16.71 0.13
C PHE A 49 8.67 16.79 0.08
N LYS A 50 9.25 17.97 0.35
CA LYS A 50 10.70 18.15 0.42
C LYS A 50 11.33 17.22 1.48
N ALA A 51 10.74 17.12 2.67
CA ALA A 51 11.25 16.22 3.72
C ALA A 51 11.26 14.74 3.30
N PHE A 52 10.29 14.29 2.48
CA PHE A 52 10.35 12.97 1.86
C PHE A 52 11.48 12.85 0.83
N LYS A 53 11.68 13.88 -0.01
CA LYS A 53 12.77 13.91 -1.00
C LYS A 53 14.16 13.90 -0.36
N ASP A 54 14.30 14.56 0.78
CA ASP A 54 15.54 14.66 1.55
C ASP A 54 15.79 13.42 2.44
N GLY A 55 14.87 12.45 2.44
CA GLY A 55 15.02 11.16 3.12
C GLY A 55 14.71 11.17 4.62
N GLU A 56 14.07 12.23 5.12
CA GLU A 56 13.66 12.31 6.53
C GLU A 56 12.59 11.28 6.87
N TYR A 57 11.65 11.06 5.95
CA TYR A 57 10.49 10.18 6.11
C TYR A 57 10.44 9.03 5.10
N ASN A 58 11.57 8.37 4.86
CA ASN A 58 11.64 7.23 3.94
C ASN A 58 10.52 6.20 4.19
N ILE A 59 9.88 5.78 3.10
CA ILE A 59 8.87 4.72 3.12
C ILE A 59 9.60 3.41 2.81
N HIS A 60 9.65 2.52 3.78
CA HIS A 60 10.23 1.19 3.63
C HIS A 60 9.11 0.20 3.34
N PHE A 61 9.27 -0.54 2.25
CA PHE A 61 8.44 -1.67 1.93
C PHE A 61 9.30 -2.93 1.94
N ASN A 62 8.99 -3.84 2.86
CA ASN A 62 9.57 -5.16 2.86
C ASN A 62 8.47 -6.18 2.61
N PHE A 63 8.67 -7.07 1.65
CA PHE A 63 7.80 -8.21 1.47
C PHE A 63 8.57 -9.46 1.05
N ARG A 64 8.00 -10.60 1.41
CA ARG A 64 8.50 -11.93 1.10
C ARG A 64 7.41 -12.73 0.41
N THR A 65 7.87 -13.70 -0.37
CA THR A 65 7.04 -14.59 -1.16
C THR A 65 7.47 -16.03 -0.91
N SER A 66 6.53 -16.94 -0.72
CA SER A 66 6.84 -18.38 -0.57
C SER A 66 7.31 -19.04 -1.86
N ASP A 67 6.84 -18.54 -3.01
CA ASP A 67 6.84 -19.29 -4.28
C ASP A 67 7.38 -18.50 -5.49
N VAL A 68 8.00 -17.34 -5.24
CA VAL A 68 8.48 -16.43 -6.28
C VAL A 68 10.00 -16.33 -6.15
N LYS A 69 10.73 -16.58 -7.25
CA LYS A 69 12.17 -16.34 -7.29
C LYS A 69 12.42 -14.85 -7.04
N SER A 70 13.51 -14.48 -6.36
CA SER A 70 13.78 -13.09 -5.96
C SER A 70 13.92 -12.10 -7.13
N ASP A 71 13.96 -12.59 -8.37
CA ASP A 71 14.05 -11.84 -9.62
C ASP A 71 12.70 -11.62 -10.34
N GLN A 72 11.59 -12.18 -9.85
CA GLN A 72 10.28 -12.01 -10.49
C GLN A 72 9.54 -10.77 -9.96
N ILE A 73 9.03 -9.98 -10.90
CA ILE A 73 8.25 -8.77 -10.64
C ILE A 73 6.83 -9.14 -10.19
N ILE A 74 6.38 -8.47 -9.13
CA ILE A 74 5.01 -8.47 -8.63
C ILE A 74 4.45 -7.06 -8.74
N LEU A 75 3.22 -6.94 -9.24
CA LEU A 75 2.55 -5.66 -9.36
C LEU A 75 1.73 -5.35 -8.11
N PHE A 76 1.82 -4.12 -7.62
CA PHE A 76 1.02 -3.64 -6.50
C PHE A 76 0.25 -2.38 -6.91
N ASP A 77 -1.00 -2.31 -6.46
CA ASP A 77 -1.81 -1.10 -6.48
C ASP A 77 -1.46 -0.27 -5.23
N MET A 78 -1.01 0.96 -5.46
CA MET A 78 -0.62 1.92 -4.43
C MET A 78 -1.84 2.73 -4.02
N LYS A 79 -2.38 2.45 -2.83
CA LYS A 79 -3.55 3.15 -2.31
C LYS A 79 -3.15 4.23 -1.32
N THR A 80 -3.80 5.37 -1.44
CA THR A 80 -3.62 6.52 -0.54
C THR A 80 -4.97 6.92 0.03
N ILE A 81 -5.07 6.95 1.36
CA ILE A 81 -6.24 7.50 2.05
C ILE A 81 -5.75 8.68 2.91
N VAL A 82 -6.36 9.84 2.73
CA VAL A 82 -6.10 11.02 3.54
C VAL A 82 -7.36 11.36 4.32
N LYS A 83 -7.22 11.48 5.64
CA LYS A 83 -8.28 11.89 6.55
C LYS A 83 -7.96 13.23 7.21
N TYR A 84 -8.99 14.03 7.39
CA TYR A 84 -8.98 15.25 8.18
C TYR A 84 -10.05 15.13 9.26
N ASN A 85 -9.68 15.34 10.53
CA ASN A 85 -10.57 15.17 11.69
C ASN A 85 -11.33 13.82 11.69
N GLY A 86 -10.65 12.74 11.30
CA GLY A 86 -11.23 11.39 11.23
C GLY A 86 -12.09 11.10 9.99
N LYS A 87 -12.45 12.10 9.19
CA LYS A 87 -13.20 11.93 7.94
C LYS A 87 -12.26 11.80 6.75
N THR A 88 -12.49 10.84 5.87
CA THR A 88 -11.77 10.72 4.59
C THR A 88 -12.07 11.92 3.70
N ILE A 89 -11.01 12.64 3.30
CA ILE A 89 -11.07 13.78 2.36
C ILE A 89 -10.53 13.43 0.98
N SER A 90 -9.76 12.35 0.87
CA SER A 90 -9.25 11.82 -0.39
C SER A 90 -8.98 10.33 -0.28
N GLU A 91 -9.30 9.58 -1.32
CA GLU A 91 -8.97 8.17 -1.49
C GLU A 91 -8.59 7.95 -2.95
N THR A 92 -7.38 7.45 -3.20
CA THR A 92 -6.86 7.19 -4.56
C THR A 92 -6.16 5.85 -4.63
N SER A 93 -6.06 5.33 -5.86
CA SER A 93 -5.30 4.12 -6.20
C SER A 93 -4.50 4.39 -7.47
N ARG A 94 -3.24 3.97 -7.48
CA ARG A 94 -2.42 3.89 -8.69
C ARG A 94 -2.04 2.45 -8.93
N ASP A 95 -2.51 1.88 -10.02
CA ASP A 95 -2.48 0.45 -10.23
C ASP A 95 -1.19 0.01 -10.92
N GLY A 96 -0.79 -1.25 -10.70
CA GLY A 96 0.22 -1.92 -11.52
C GLY A 96 1.68 -1.50 -11.30
N TRP A 97 2.06 -1.04 -10.11
CA TRP A 97 3.45 -0.66 -9.83
C TRP A 97 4.34 -1.90 -9.66
N PRO A 98 5.49 -2.00 -10.34
CA PRO A 98 6.34 -3.19 -10.28
C PRO A 98 7.28 -3.19 -9.07
N TRP A 99 7.34 -4.32 -8.36
CA TRP A 99 8.23 -4.56 -7.21
C TRP A 99 8.83 -5.96 -7.24
N ILE A 100 10.06 -6.09 -6.75
CA ILE A 100 10.74 -7.36 -6.48
C ILE A 100 10.70 -7.70 -4.98
N PRO A 101 10.67 -8.99 -4.59
CA PRO A 101 10.73 -9.39 -3.19
C PRO A 101 12.00 -8.88 -2.50
N GLY A 102 11.89 -8.43 -1.25
CA GLY A 102 13.03 -7.89 -0.50
C GLY A 102 12.70 -6.59 0.25
N ASP A 103 13.73 -5.91 0.73
CA ASP A 103 13.64 -4.60 1.37
C ASP A 103 13.88 -3.49 0.35
N MET A 104 12.90 -2.60 0.20
CA MET A 104 12.93 -1.53 -0.79
C MET A 104 12.40 -0.21 -0.25
N PHE A 105 12.89 0.87 -0.85
CA PHE A 105 12.35 2.21 -0.62
C PHE A 105 11.24 2.51 -1.62
N VAL A 106 10.13 3.03 -1.11
CA VAL A 106 9.01 3.52 -1.92
C VAL A 106 9.08 5.04 -2.01
N PRO A 107 9.09 5.64 -3.21
CA PRO A 107 8.98 7.08 -3.35
C PRO A 107 7.60 7.55 -2.87
N ILE A 108 7.53 8.72 -2.21
CA ILE A 108 6.25 9.31 -1.81
C ILE A 108 5.35 9.58 -3.01
N GLU A 109 5.94 9.78 -4.20
CA GLU A 109 5.28 10.00 -5.48
C GLU A 109 4.49 8.79 -5.99
N ALA A 110 4.74 7.59 -5.45
CA ALA A 110 3.89 6.42 -5.69
C ALA A 110 2.49 6.59 -5.08
N PHE A 111 2.32 7.57 -4.17
CA PHE A 111 1.10 7.86 -3.45
C PHE A 111 0.62 9.29 -3.75
N ASP A 112 -0.70 9.52 -3.74
CA ASP A 112 -1.28 10.85 -3.98
C ASP A 112 -1.46 11.68 -2.69
N ALA A 113 -0.65 11.40 -1.67
CA ALA A 113 -0.77 12.04 -0.36
C ALA A 113 -0.53 13.56 -0.45
N ILE A 114 0.53 13.98 -1.13
CA ILE A 114 0.89 15.40 -1.28
C ILE A 114 -0.14 16.16 -2.12
N PRO A 115 -0.54 15.69 -3.32
CA PRO A 115 -1.60 16.33 -4.09
C PRO A 115 -2.93 16.44 -3.32
N ALA A 116 -3.32 15.42 -2.57
CA ALA A 116 -4.55 15.44 -1.76
C ALA A 116 -4.50 16.55 -0.69
N LEU A 117 -3.37 16.68 0.02
CA LEU A 117 -3.17 17.76 0.99
C LEU A 117 -3.18 19.14 0.33
N GLN A 118 -2.51 19.29 -0.81
CA GLN A 118 -2.47 20.57 -1.55
C GLN A 118 -3.86 20.98 -2.04
N LYS A 119 -4.63 20.07 -2.62
CA LYS A 119 -6.00 20.33 -3.09
C LYS A 119 -6.92 20.73 -1.94
N PHE A 120 -6.86 20.00 -0.82
CA PHE A 120 -7.67 20.30 0.36
C PHE A 120 -7.32 21.67 0.96
N THR A 121 -6.02 21.95 1.12
CA THR A 121 -5.58 23.25 1.64
C THR A 121 -5.98 24.40 0.72
N SER A 122 -5.83 24.27 -0.60
CA SER A 122 -6.20 25.30 -1.58
C SER A 122 -7.70 25.58 -1.61
N ASN A 123 -8.55 24.53 -1.56
CA ASN A 123 -10.01 24.68 -1.61
C ASN A 123 -10.60 25.30 -0.34
N GLU A 124 -9.97 25.09 0.82
CA GLU A 124 -10.35 25.69 2.11
C GLU A 124 -9.89 27.16 2.24
N GLY A 125 -9.62 27.85 1.13
CA GLY A 125 -9.19 29.25 1.13
C GLY A 125 -7.77 29.49 1.65
N ALA A 126 -6.91 28.47 1.75
CA ALA A 126 -5.53 28.60 2.24
C ALA A 126 -4.55 29.16 1.19
N ASN A 127 -5.00 30.10 0.35
CA ASN A 127 -4.09 31.01 -0.35
C ASN A 127 -3.42 32.00 0.62
N SER A 128 -3.78 31.99 1.91
CA SER A 128 -2.95 32.49 2.99
C SER A 128 -2.24 31.32 3.66
N LEU A 129 -0.93 31.20 3.42
CA LEU A 129 -0.03 30.35 4.20
C LEU A 129 0.59 31.20 5.32
N PRO A 130 0.63 30.70 6.57
CA PRO A 130 0.03 29.44 7.04
C PRO A 130 -1.50 29.53 7.15
N PRO A 131 -2.23 28.39 7.13
CA PRO A 131 -3.64 28.38 7.46
C PRO A 131 -3.85 28.99 8.85
N LYS A 132 -4.99 29.66 9.09
CA LYS A 132 -5.35 30.03 10.47
C LYS A 132 -5.55 28.74 11.28
N GLY A 133 -4.53 28.38 12.07
CA GLY A 133 -4.55 27.25 13.00
C GLY A 133 -3.96 25.95 12.43
N ALA A 134 -3.44 25.13 13.34
CA ALA A 134 -2.85 23.83 13.05
C ALA A 134 -3.91 22.86 12.49
N ARG A 135 -3.63 22.27 11.32
CA ARG A 135 -4.51 21.28 10.68
C ARG A 135 -3.92 19.88 10.81
N SER A 136 -4.64 18.98 11.46
CA SER A 136 -4.19 17.60 11.69
C SER A 136 -4.80 16.61 10.69
N PHE A 137 -3.93 15.82 10.08
CA PHE A 137 -4.25 14.83 9.05
C PHE A 137 -3.75 13.45 9.47
N GLU A 138 -4.46 12.43 9.00
CA GLU A 138 -4.00 11.04 9.03
C GLU A 138 -3.86 10.56 7.59
N ILE A 139 -2.67 10.08 7.23
CA ILE A 139 -2.39 9.53 5.90
C ILE A 139 -2.11 8.05 6.05
N ILE A 140 -2.85 7.25 5.29
CA ILE A 140 -2.75 5.79 5.27
C ILE A 140 -2.28 5.39 3.87
N LEU A 141 -1.14 4.71 3.82
CA LEU A 141 -0.53 4.19 2.62
C LEU A 141 -0.68 2.67 2.60
N GLN A 142 -1.10 2.11 1.46
CA GLN A 142 -1.30 0.68 1.30
C GLN A 142 -0.72 0.18 -0.02
N LEU A 143 -0.22 -1.06 0.02
CA LEU A 143 0.14 -1.81 -1.18
C LEU A 143 -0.76 -3.03 -1.23
N VAL A 144 -1.46 -3.20 -2.34
CA VAL A 144 -2.37 -4.35 -2.55
C VAL A 144 -1.93 -5.06 -3.82
N PRO A 145 -1.73 -6.40 -3.84
CA PRO A 145 -1.41 -7.10 -5.07
C PRO A 145 -2.43 -6.76 -6.17
N SER A 146 -1.94 -6.31 -7.33
CA SER A 146 -2.82 -5.92 -8.44
C SER A 146 -3.67 -7.09 -8.92
N LYS A 147 -4.89 -6.80 -9.34
CA LYS A 147 -5.84 -7.79 -9.87
C LYS A 147 -5.22 -8.60 -11.01
N GLY A 148 -5.60 -9.87 -11.12
CA GLY A 148 -5.12 -10.78 -12.18
C GLY A 148 -3.85 -11.55 -11.83
N GLN A 149 -3.17 -11.20 -10.74
CA GLN A 149 -2.06 -11.99 -10.21
C GLN A 149 -2.59 -13.10 -9.29
N LYS A 150 -2.04 -14.31 -9.40
CA LYS A 150 -2.37 -15.46 -8.53
C LYS A 150 -1.64 -15.39 -7.19
N ILE A 151 -1.66 -14.21 -6.58
CA ILE A 151 -0.99 -13.89 -5.33
C ILE A 151 -2.05 -13.61 -4.26
N LYS A 152 -2.00 -14.33 -3.15
CA LYS A 152 -2.79 -14.11 -1.95
C LYS A 152 -1.88 -13.58 -0.85
N GLY A 153 -2.41 -12.80 0.08
CA GLY A 153 -1.58 -12.24 1.13
C GLY A 153 -2.08 -10.90 1.62
N SER A 154 -1.38 -10.36 2.60
CA SER A 154 -1.70 -9.05 3.19
C SER A 154 -0.42 -8.27 3.44
N ILE A 155 -0.46 -6.99 3.11
CA ILE A 155 0.58 -6.05 3.47
C ILE A 155 -0.01 -5.10 4.50
N SER A 156 0.61 -5.05 5.67
CA SER A 156 0.17 -4.12 6.72
C SER A 156 0.33 -2.68 6.22
N PRO A 157 -0.73 -1.85 6.28
CA PRO A 157 -0.65 -0.47 5.82
C PRO A 157 0.25 0.36 6.75
N ALA A 158 0.82 1.43 6.21
CA ALA A 158 1.53 2.42 7.01
C ALA A 158 0.63 3.63 7.24
N THR A 159 0.51 4.05 8.51
CA THR A 159 -0.21 5.26 8.89
C THR A 159 0.75 6.29 9.42
N MET A 160 0.57 7.55 9.02
CA MET A 160 1.25 8.70 9.59
C MET A 160 0.28 9.80 9.99
N LYS A 161 0.58 10.46 11.12
CA LYS A 161 -0.13 11.66 11.57
C LYS A 161 0.69 12.87 11.21
N ILE A 162 0.08 13.84 10.55
CA ILE A 162 0.74 15.07 10.12
C ILE A 162 -0.05 16.26 10.64
N THR A 163 0.65 17.26 11.13
CA THR A 163 0.10 18.59 11.42
C THR A 163 0.73 19.61 10.49
N ILE A 164 -0.11 20.35 9.78
CA ILE A 164 0.29 21.53 9.00
C ILE A 164 0.03 22.78 9.82
N GLU A 165 1.09 23.46 10.25
CA GLU A 165 1.05 24.65 11.14
C GLU A 165 2.14 25.68 10.80
#